data_AF-A0A4Y2Q990-F1
#
_entry.id   AF-A0A4Y2Q990-F1
#
_cell.length_a   1.000
_cell.length_b   1.000
_cell.length_c   1.000
_cell.angle_alpha   90.00
_cell.angle_beta   90.00
_cell.angle_gamma   90.00
#
_symmetry.space_group_name_H-M   'P 1'
#
loop_
_entity.id
_entity.type
_entity.pdbx_description
1 polymer ?
#
loop_
_entity_poly.entity_id
_entity_poly.type
_entity_poly.pdbx_seq_one_letter_code
_entity_poly.pdbx_strand_id
1 'polypeptide(L)'
;MMVERNLIEAIYSENLNDMEVEQLEKRVILAPINKKTLEMNRSIIAKLQDVPHTFYSSDSIISEDQNDLQIYPPEFLHDLIPSGMPPHALMLKKGIIVMLLRNFNPKQGLCNGALAYQLLHENFISAKIVSECNPGGVVFLTRIELAPNDVNLPFVLKRRQFPLIPAYAMTINKSQGQTFDQVGIYFDEPVLSHGQLCVALSRYRNPNHIKIFTKTSEAQGK
;
A
#
# COMPACT_ATOMS: atom_id res chain seq x y z
N MET A 1 -0.65 -5.23 22.24
CA MET A 1 -1.53 -4.41 21.36
C MET A 1 -1.22 -2.90 21.40
N MET A 2 -0.33 -2.40 22.26
CA MET A 2 -0.04 -0.95 22.40
C MET A 2 1.06 -0.40 21.48
N VAL A 3 1.80 -1.24 20.74
CA VAL A 3 3.07 -0.80 20.13
C VAL A 3 2.96 -0.35 18.67
N GLU A 4 1.95 -0.83 17.94
CA GLU A 4 1.67 -0.37 16.56
C GLU A 4 1.04 1.03 16.51
N ARG A 5 0.19 1.36 17.50
CA ARG A 5 -0.38 2.71 17.64
C ARG A 5 0.72 3.75 17.83
N ASN A 6 1.74 3.39 18.61
CA ASN A 6 2.90 4.24 18.87
C ASN A 6 3.67 4.58 17.59
N LEU A 7 3.90 3.61 16.69
CA LEU A 7 4.59 3.89 15.43
C LEU A 7 3.78 4.81 14.51
N ILE A 8 2.47 4.57 14.38
CA ILE A 8 1.61 5.42 13.57
C ILE A 8 1.59 6.86 14.12
N GLU A 9 1.43 7.02 15.43
CA GLU A 9 1.45 8.34 16.09
C GLU A 9 2.82 9.00 16.01
N ALA A 10 3.92 8.25 16.10
CA ALA A 10 5.26 8.80 15.97
C ALA A 10 5.57 9.34 14.56
N ILE A 11 4.94 8.79 13.52
CA ILE A 11 5.16 9.21 12.13
C ILE A 11 4.11 10.22 11.64
N TYR A 12 2.84 10.02 11.96
CA TYR A 12 1.75 10.84 11.45
C TYR A 12 1.13 11.78 12.50
N SER A 13 1.66 11.82 13.71
CA SER A 13 1.21 12.65 14.84
C SER A 13 -0.28 12.46 15.19
N GLU A 14 -0.75 13.14 16.24
CA GLU A 14 -2.20 13.16 16.57
C GLU A 14 -2.98 14.07 15.60
N ASN A 15 -2.33 15.08 15.01
CA ASN A 15 -2.93 16.05 14.10
C ASN A 15 -2.83 15.64 12.62
N LEU A 16 -3.00 14.36 12.30
CA LEU A 16 -2.97 13.84 10.91
C LEU A 16 -3.90 14.62 9.97
N ASN A 17 -5.03 15.13 10.48
CA ASN A 17 -6.03 15.85 9.70
C ASN A 17 -5.64 17.29 9.33
N ASP A 18 -4.69 17.88 10.06
CA ASP A 18 -4.24 19.25 9.84
C ASP A 18 -3.00 19.31 8.93
N MET A 19 -2.47 18.14 8.53
CA MET A 19 -1.28 18.07 7.68
C MET A 19 -1.61 18.38 6.22
N GLU A 20 -0.78 19.23 5.62
CA GLU A 20 -0.81 19.46 4.18
C GLU A 20 -0.35 18.22 3.40
N VAL A 21 -0.74 18.13 2.13
CA VAL A 21 -0.41 17.00 1.25
C VAL A 21 1.10 16.84 1.12
N GLU A 22 1.82 17.95 1.04
CA GLU A 22 3.27 18.08 0.95
C GLU A 22 3.99 17.58 2.21
N GLN A 23 3.30 17.55 3.35
CA GLN A 23 3.83 16.97 4.58
C GLN A 23 3.53 15.46 4.63
N LEU A 24 2.35 15.05 4.19
CA LEU A 24 1.93 13.66 4.17
C LEU A 24 2.75 12.82 3.19
N GLU A 25 3.11 13.38 2.03
CA GLU A 25 3.89 12.68 1.01
C GLU A 25 5.32 12.33 1.44
N LYS A 26 5.89 13.11 2.36
CA LYS A 26 7.27 12.93 2.84
C LYS A 26 7.34 12.02 4.05
N ARG A 27 6.21 11.41 4.45
CA ARG A 27 6.11 10.49 5.58
C ARG A 27 5.75 9.10 5.06
N VAL A 28 6.32 8.07 5.66
CA VAL A 28 5.98 6.68 5.31
C VAL A 28 6.22 5.73 6.47
N ILE A 29 5.43 4.67 6.53
CA ILE A 29 5.73 3.49 7.34
C ILE A 29 6.10 2.32 6.43
N LEU A 30 7.25 1.70 6.67
CA LEU A 30 7.78 0.58 5.92
C LEU A 30 7.58 -0.71 6.71
N ALA A 31 7.09 -1.75 6.05
CA ALA A 31 6.96 -3.09 6.63
C ALA A 31 7.42 -4.15 5.62
N PRO A 32 7.75 -5.39 6.05
CA PRO A 32 8.25 -6.42 5.15
C PRO A 32 7.16 -6.98 4.22
N ILE A 33 5.91 -7.10 4.69
CA ILE A 33 4.83 -7.82 3.98
C ILE A 33 3.60 -6.97 3.70
N ASN A 34 2.91 -7.25 2.59
CA ASN A 34 1.71 -6.52 2.14
C ASN A 34 0.55 -6.56 3.16
N LYS A 35 0.35 -7.70 3.84
CA LYS A 35 -0.71 -7.83 4.84
C LYS A 35 -0.56 -6.75 5.93
N LYS A 36 0.66 -6.55 6.41
CA LYS A 36 0.94 -5.58 7.47
C LYS A 36 0.76 -4.14 7.00
N THR A 37 1.19 -3.82 5.78
CA THR A 37 1.02 -2.47 5.23
C THR A 37 -0.45 -2.14 5.04
N LEU A 38 -1.28 -3.09 4.61
CA LEU A 38 -2.72 -2.90 4.48
C LEU A 38 -3.40 -2.68 5.84
N GLU A 39 -3.03 -3.43 6.87
CA GLU A 39 -3.53 -3.23 8.24
C GLU A 39 -3.19 -1.83 8.77
N MET A 40 -1.95 -1.38 8.59
CA MET A 40 -1.51 -0.05 9.01
C MET A 40 -2.22 1.06 8.24
N ASN A 41 -2.34 0.94 6.92
CA ASN A 41 -3.08 1.88 6.10
C ASN A 41 -4.55 1.99 6.52
N ARG A 42 -5.23 0.87 6.80
CA ARG A 42 -6.61 0.88 7.32
C ARG A 42 -6.70 1.64 8.63
N SER A 43 -5.75 1.43 9.53
CA SER A 43 -5.69 2.11 10.83
C SER A 43 -5.47 3.62 10.70
N ILE A 44 -4.63 4.04 9.75
CA ILE A 44 -4.38 5.47 9.46
C ILE A 44 -5.60 6.11 8.82
N ILE A 45 -6.19 5.48 7.80
CA ILE A 45 -7.40 5.98 7.12
C ILE A 45 -8.57 6.09 8.11
N ALA A 46 -8.71 5.17 9.06
CA ALA A 46 -9.74 5.23 10.08
C ALA A 46 -9.67 6.52 10.93
N LYS A 47 -8.46 7.08 11.15
CA LYS A 47 -8.24 8.33 11.90
C LYS A 47 -8.53 9.61 11.10
N LEU A 48 -8.68 9.53 9.78
CA LEU A 48 -8.90 10.71 8.93
C LEU A 48 -10.36 11.23 9.00
N GLN A 49 -10.53 12.54 8.92
CA GLN A 49 -11.82 13.22 8.84
C GLN A 49 -12.36 13.19 7.40
N ASP A 50 -12.97 12.07 7.02
CA ASP A 50 -13.82 11.96 5.84
C ASP A 50 -14.66 10.68 5.96
N VAL A 51 -15.69 10.54 5.14
CA VAL A 51 -16.51 9.34 5.05
C VAL A 51 -15.73 8.26 4.28
N PRO A 52 -15.50 7.08 4.87
CA PRO A 52 -14.87 5.99 4.15
C PRO A 52 -15.79 5.50 3.02
N HIS A 53 -15.21 5.28 1.85
CA HIS A 53 -15.84 4.62 0.72
C HIS A 53 -15.09 3.34 0.40
N THR A 54 -15.80 2.22 0.32
CA THR A 54 -15.20 0.90 0.04
C THR A 54 -15.59 0.44 -1.35
N PHE A 55 -14.59 0.27 -2.21
CA PHE A 55 -14.77 -0.34 -3.52
C PHE A 55 -14.50 -1.84 -3.43
N TYR A 56 -15.51 -2.65 -3.69
CA TYR A 56 -15.35 -4.11 -3.79
C TYR A 56 -14.85 -4.51 -5.18
N SER A 57 -13.99 -5.52 -5.24
CA SER A 57 -13.54 -6.10 -6.49
C SER A 57 -14.53 -7.14 -7.03
N SER A 58 -14.38 -7.47 -8.31
CA SER A 58 -14.99 -8.67 -8.89
C SER A 58 -13.86 -9.66 -9.16
N ASP A 59 -13.93 -10.82 -8.51
CA ASP A 59 -12.87 -11.83 -8.56
C ASP A 59 -13.34 -13.06 -9.34
N SER A 60 -12.43 -13.68 -10.07
CA SER A 60 -12.61 -14.96 -10.76
C SER A 60 -11.28 -15.69 -10.87
N ILE A 61 -11.31 -16.96 -11.27
CA ILE A 61 -10.10 -17.76 -11.46
C ILE A 61 -9.95 -18.16 -12.92
N ILE A 62 -8.71 -18.31 -13.38
CA ILE A 62 -8.35 -19.07 -14.57
C ILE A 62 -7.71 -20.36 -14.08
N SER A 63 -8.29 -21.49 -14.45
CA SER A 63 -7.71 -22.81 -14.22
C SER A 63 -7.95 -23.70 -15.44
N GLU A 64 -7.08 -24.70 -15.61
CA GLU A 64 -7.24 -25.78 -16.58
C GLU A 64 -8.25 -26.84 -16.11
N ASP A 65 -8.49 -26.95 -14.80
CA ASP A 65 -9.49 -27.86 -14.22
C ASP A 65 -10.85 -27.17 -14.07
N GLN A 66 -11.88 -27.69 -14.74
CA GLN A 66 -13.25 -27.15 -14.66
C GLN A 66 -13.91 -27.36 -13.29
N ASN A 67 -13.42 -28.29 -12.47
CA ASN A 67 -13.93 -28.52 -11.12
C ASN A 67 -13.49 -27.44 -10.12
N ASP A 68 -12.44 -26.67 -10.43
CA ASP A 68 -11.88 -25.67 -9.52
C ASP A 68 -12.88 -24.58 -9.12
N LEU A 69 -13.88 -24.29 -9.96
CA LEU A 69 -14.94 -23.33 -9.66
C LEU A 69 -15.81 -23.76 -8.46
N GLN A 70 -15.87 -25.06 -8.15
CA GLN A 70 -16.57 -25.58 -6.98
C GLN A 70 -15.67 -25.71 -5.75
N ILE A 71 -14.34 -25.74 -5.97
CA ILE A 71 -13.33 -25.93 -4.92
C ILE A 71 -12.98 -24.60 -4.24
N TYR A 72 -12.99 -23.50 -4.99
CA TYR A 72 -12.59 -22.18 -4.48
C TYR A 72 -13.78 -21.23 -4.35
N PRO A 73 -14.39 -21.11 -3.14
CA PRO A 73 -15.50 -20.21 -2.93
C PRO A 73 -15.05 -18.73 -3.04
N PRO A 74 -15.95 -17.80 -3.40
CA PRO A 74 -15.61 -16.37 -3.55
C PRO A 74 -14.97 -15.76 -2.29
N GLU A 75 -15.39 -16.18 -1.10
CA GLU A 75 -14.86 -15.71 0.18
C GLU A 75 -13.37 -16.02 0.31
N PHE A 76 -12.94 -17.21 -0.15
CA PHE A 76 -11.52 -17.57 -0.19
C PHE A 76 -10.75 -16.66 -1.15
N LEU A 77 -11.31 -16.35 -2.31
CA LEU A 77 -10.67 -15.45 -3.29
C LEU A 77 -10.52 -14.03 -2.74
N HIS A 78 -11.52 -13.54 -1.99
CA HIS A 78 -11.51 -12.20 -1.39
C HIS A 78 -10.37 -12.00 -0.37
N ASP A 79 -9.97 -13.08 0.30
CA ASP A 79 -8.88 -13.08 1.28
C ASP A 79 -7.48 -13.11 0.64
N LEU A 80 -7.38 -13.43 -0.65
CA LEU A 80 -6.09 -13.45 -1.35
C LEU A 80 -5.58 -12.03 -1.63
N ILE A 81 -4.31 -11.81 -1.26
CA ILE A 81 -3.58 -10.54 -1.44
C ILE A 81 -2.25 -10.82 -2.17
N PRO A 82 -2.30 -11.30 -3.43
CA PRO A 82 -1.10 -11.56 -4.20
C PRO A 82 -0.34 -10.25 -4.48
N SER A 83 0.97 -10.39 -4.73
CA SER A 83 1.84 -9.23 -4.92
C SER A 83 1.41 -8.39 -6.13
N GLY A 84 1.35 -7.07 -5.95
CA GLY A 84 0.99 -6.14 -7.02
C GLY A 84 -0.50 -6.12 -7.39
N MET A 85 -1.36 -6.69 -6.54
CA MET A 85 -2.82 -6.55 -6.62
C MET A 85 -3.39 -5.72 -5.47
N PRO A 86 -4.44 -4.93 -5.72
CA PRO A 86 -5.22 -4.29 -4.67
C PRO A 86 -6.03 -5.35 -3.90
N PRO A 87 -6.41 -5.06 -2.64
CA PRO A 87 -7.31 -5.92 -1.87
C PRO A 87 -8.71 -5.98 -2.50
N HIS A 88 -9.48 -7.02 -2.16
CA HIS A 88 -10.89 -7.11 -2.54
C HIS A 88 -11.69 -5.90 -2.04
N ALA A 89 -11.65 -5.65 -0.73
CA ALA A 89 -12.23 -4.45 -0.13
C ALA A 89 -11.20 -3.31 -0.10
N LEU A 90 -11.28 -2.42 -1.09
CA LEU A 90 -10.43 -1.23 -1.19
C LEU A 90 -11.12 -0.04 -0.52
N MET A 91 -10.84 0.15 0.77
CA MET A 91 -11.34 1.30 1.55
C MET A 91 -10.48 2.53 1.33
N LEU A 92 -11.10 3.62 0.88
CA LEU A 92 -10.48 4.92 0.63
C LEU A 92 -11.28 6.04 1.31
N LYS A 93 -10.64 7.16 1.57
CA LYS A 93 -11.26 8.43 1.96
C LYS A 93 -10.80 9.51 1.01
N LYS A 94 -11.62 10.53 0.73
CA LYS A 94 -11.22 11.60 -0.19
C LYS A 94 -9.92 12.24 0.29
N GLY A 95 -9.02 12.51 -0.65
CA GLY A 95 -7.80 13.24 -0.38
C GLY A 95 -6.68 12.48 0.34
N ILE A 96 -6.69 11.15 0.28
CA ILE A 96 -5.58 10.35 0.80
C ILE A 96 -4.44 10.18 -0.21
N ILE A 97 -3.25 9.87 0.30
CA ILE A 97 -2.10 9.45 -0.50
C ILE A 97 -2.28 7.98 -0.90
N VAL A 98 -2.20 7.73 -2.20
CA VAL A 98 -2.24 6.39 -2.81
C VAL A 98 -1.01 6.14 -3.66
N MET A 99 -0.72 4.88 -3.92
CA MET A 99 0.32 4.41 -4.83
C MET A 99 -0.33 3.72 -6.03
N LEU A 100 0.10 4.09 -7.24
CA LEU A 100 -0.33 3.43 -8.47
C LEU A 100 0.31 2.04 -8.60
N LEU A 101 -0.45 1.06 -9.04
CA LEU A 101 0.01 -0.32 -9.22
C LEU A 101 0.33 -0.66 -10.69
N ARG A 102 0.08 0.25 -11.62
CA ARG A 102 0.31 0.03 -13.07
C ARG A 102 0.85 1.29 -13.73
N ASN A 103 1.48 1.08 -14.88
CA ASN A 103 1.93 2.15 -15.75
C ASN A 103 0.76 2.64 -16.60
N PHE A 104 0.36 3.89 -16.43
CA PHE A 104 -0.65 4.55 -17.26
C PHE A 104 0.00 5.46 -18.28
N ASN A 105 0.95 6.28 -17.82
CA ASN A 105 1.70 7.17 -18.69
C ASN A 105 3.09 7.43 -18.09
N PRO A 106 4.07 6.56 -18.38
CA PRO A 106 5.43 6.71 -17.88
C PRO A 106 6.07 8.04 -18.24
N LYS A 107 5.74 8.63 -19.41
CA LYS A 107 6.27 9.92 -19.84
C LYS A 107 5.83 11.07 -18.94
N GLN A 108 4.69 10.93 -18.27
CA GLN A 108 4.15 11.91 -17.30
C GLN A 108 4.41 11.49 -15.84
N GLY A 109 5.22 10.46 -15.60
CA GLY A 109 5.48 9.94 -14.25
C GLY A 109 4.34 9.11 -13.64
N LEU A 110 3.29 8.79 -14.42
CA LEU A 110 2.17 7.93 -14.00
C LEU A 110 2.56 6.46 -14.13
N CYS A 111 3.54 6.04 -13.34
CA CYS A 111 4.12 4.71 -13.34
C CYS A 111 3.75 3.90 -12.07
N ASN A 112 3.97 2.60 -12.14
CA ASN A 112 3.86 1.70 -10.97
C ASN A 112 4.80 2.19 -9.86
N GLY A 113 4.27 2.36 -8.66
CA GLY A 113 4.99 2.90 -7.52
C GLY A 113 4.84 4.42 -7.33
N ALA A 114 4.33 5.16 -8.32
CA ALA A 114 4.14 6.60 -8.19
C ALA A 114 3.10 6.92 -7.10
N LEU A 115 3.44 7.86 -6.22
CA LEU A 115 2.53 8.40 -5.22
C LEU A 115 1.63 9.46 -5.84
N ALA A 116 0.37 9.43 -5.48
CA ALA A 116 -0.65 10.33 -5.97
C ALA A 116 -1.65 10.70 -4.88
N TYR A 117 -2.13 11.93 -4.93
CA TYR A 117 -3.28 12.39 -4.17
C TYR A 117 -4.55 12.05 -4.96
N GLN A 118 -5.57 11.53 -4.29
CA GLN A 118 -6.77 11.02 -4.96
C GLN A 118 -8.05 11.80 -4.61
N LEU A 119 -8.94 11.98 -5.59
CA LEU A 119 -10.32 12.39 -5.38
C LEU A 119 -11.26 11.28 -5.85
N LEU A 120 -12.24 10.98 -5.00
CA LEU A 120 -13.25 9.95 -5.25
C LEU A 120 -14.41 10.51 -6.05
N HIS A 121 -14.82 9.77 -7.06
CA HIS A 121 -16.08 9.96 -7.78
C HIS A 121 -16.86 8.65 -7.76
N GLU A 122 -18.11 8.69 -8.21
CA GLU A 122 -19.01 7.54 -8.16
C GLU A 122 -18.47 6.33 -8.94
N ASN A 123 -17.91 6.55 -10.13
CA ASN A 123 -17.52 5.49 -11.06
C ASN A 123 -16.01 5.45 -11.38
N PHE A 124 -15.24 6.45 -10.95
CA PHE A 124 -13.82 6.57 -11.23
C PHE A 124 -13.08 7.29 -10.11
N ILE A 125 -11.76 7.22 -10.12
CA ILE A 125 -10.90 7.93 -9.18
C ILE A 125 -9.98 8.85 -9.98
N SER A 126 -9.93 10.13 -9.65
CA SER A 126 -8.91 11.01 -10.22
C SER A 126 -7.70 11.05 -9.29
N ALA A 127 -6.52 10.76 -9.83
CA ALA A 127 -5.26 10.76 -9.08
C ALA A 127 -4.30 11.80 -9.66
N LYS A 128 -3.75 12.66 -8.80
CA LYS A 128 -2.76 13.69 -9.14
C LYS A 128 -1.41 13.30 -8.57
N ILE A 129 -0.36 13.26 -9.38
CA ILE A 129 1.00 12.92 -8.91
C ILE A 129 1.48 13.91 -7.85
N VAL A 130 2.14 13.34 -6.85
CA VAL A 130 2.70 14.01 -5.67
C VAL A 130 4.17 14.42 -5.89
N SER A 131 4.88 13.75 -6.81
CA SER A 131 6.31 14.00 -7.10
C SER A 131 6.60 15.38 -7.71
N GLU A 132 7.64 16.03 -7.17
CA GLU A 132 8.24 17.29 -7.65
C GLU A 132 8.70 17.23 -9.12
N CYS A 133 8.94 16.03 -9.68
CA CYS A 133 9.44 15.88 -11.05
C CYS A 133 8.37 16.06 -12.13
N ASN A 134 7.07 15.97 -11.79
CA ASN A 134 5.96 16.19 -12.73
C ASN A 134 4.73 16.78 -12.00
N PRO A 135 4.81 18.02 -11.51
CA PRO A 135 3.69 18.67 -10.84
C PRO A 135 2.56 18.91 -11.85
N GLY A 136 1.48 18.14 -11.74
CA GLY A 136 0.24 18.41 -12.47
C GLY A 136 -0.32 17.28 -13.34
N GLY A 137 0.34 16.12 -13.44
CA GLY A 137 -0.24 14.96 -14.12
C GLY A 137 -1.47 14.44 -13.36
N VAL A 138 -2.67 14.67 -13.90
CA VAL A 138 -3.93 14.09 -13.42
C VAL A 138 -4.29 12.90 -14.30
N VAL A 139 -4.56 11.74 -13.68
CA VAL A 139 -5.07 10.55 -14.35
C VAL A 139 -6.45 10.20 -13.82
N PHE A 140 -7.34 9.80 -14.73
CA PHE A 140 -8.61 9.20 -14.38
C PHE A 140 -8.44 7.69 -14.38
N LEU A 141 -8.58 7.08 -13.20
CA LEU A 141 -8.45 5.66 -12.97
C LEU A 141 -9.82 5.03 -13.02
N THR A 142 -9.96 4.01 -13.85
CA THR A 142 -11.10 3.09 -13.86
C THR A 142 -10.68 1.75 -13.27
N ARG A 143 -11.65 0.88 -12.95
CA ARG A 143 -11.35 -0.50 -12.59
C ARG A 143 -10.78 -1.25 -13.80
N ILE A 144 -9.69 -1.96 -13.61
CA ILE A 144 -9.08 -2.82 -14.63
C ILE A 144 -8.97 -4.26 -14.12
N GLU A 145 -8.85 -5.21 -15.04
CA GLU A 145 -8.58 -6.60 -14.69
C GLU A 145 -7.08 -6.80 -14.42
N LEU A 146 -6.78 -7.46 -13.30
CA LEU A 146 -5.44 -7.76 -12.83
C LEU A 146 -5.34 -9.27 -12.66
N ALA A 147 -4.37 -9.88 -13.33
CA ALA A 147 -4.14 -11.32 -13.29
C ALA A 147 -2.64 -11.64 -13.27
N PRO A 148 -1.90 -11.27 -12.20
CA PRO A 148 -0.52 -11.67 -12.06
C PRO A 148 -0.41 -13.18 -11.88
N ASN A 149 0.60 -13.78 -12.51
CA ASN A 149 0.97 -15.17 -12.24
C ASN A 149 1.65 -15.23 -10.88
N ASP A 150 0.94 -15.79 -9.89
CA ASP A 150 1.50 -16.06 -8.56
C ASP A 150 1.87 -17.54 -8.47
N VAL A 151 3.17 -17.83 -8.32
CA VAL A 151 3.69 -19.20 -8.24
C VAL A 151 3.21 -19.97 -7.01
N ASN A 152 2.63 -19.27 -6.03
CA ASN A 152 2.12 -19.89 -4.80
C ASN A 152 0.65 -20.29 -4.91
N LEU A 153 -0.03 -19.96 -6.01
CA LEU A 153 -1.43 -20.31 -6.24
C LEU A 153 -1.54 -21.37 -7.35
N PRO A 154 -2.42 -22.38 -7.18
CA PRO A 154 -2.64 -23.41 -8.20
C PRO A 154 -3.47 -22.90 -9.40
N PHE A 155 -3.93 -21.65 -9.36
CA PHE A 155 -4.73 -20.99 -10.40
C PHE A 155 -4.28 -19.53 -10.57
N VAL A 156 -4.71 -18.89 -11.66
CA VAL A 156 -4.52 -17.45 -11.83
C VAL A 156 -5.74 -16.71 -11.29
N LEU A 157 -5.55 -15.91 -10.24
CA LEU A 157 -6.58 -15.02 -9.73
C LEU A 157 -6.75 -13.84 -10.70
N LYS A 158 -7.96 -13.67 -11.25
CA LYS A 158 -8.40 -12.47 -11.95
C LYS A 158 -9.15 -11.57 -10.97
N ARG A 159 -8.68 -10.35 -10.78
CA ARG A 159 -9.33 -9.33 -9.94
C ARG A 159 -9.59 -8.07 -10.74
N ARG A 160 -10.86 -7.69 -10.88
CA ARG A 160 -11.26 -6.40 -11.46
C ARG A 160 -11.40 -5.35 -10.35
N GLN A 161 -10.47 -4.41 -10.29
CA GLN A 161 -10.41 -3.38 -9.23
C GLN A 161 -9.64 -2.14 -9.70
N PHE A 162 -9.74 -1.03 -8.96
CA PHE A 162 -8.88 0.13 -9.18
C PHE A 162 -7.40 -0.23 -8.95
N PRO A 163 -6.51 0.14 -9.89
CA PRO A 163 -5.09 -0.22 -9.85
C PRO A 163 -4.27 0.71 -8.93
N LEU A 164 -4.71 0.87 -7.69
CA LEU A 164 -4.09 1.70 -6.67
C LEU A 164 -4.29 1.10 -5.27
N ILE A 165 -3.45 1.51 -4.32
CA ILE A 165 -3.59 1.19 -2.89
C ILE A 165 -3.25 2.41 -2.05
N PRO A 166 -3.80 2.55 -0.83
CA PRO A 166 -3.30 3.52 0.15
C PRO A 166 -1.80 3.37 0.38
N ALA A 167 -1.11 4.50 0.59
CA ALA A 167 0.35 4.52 0.62
C ALA A 167 0.97 5.24 1.82
N TYR A 168 0.23 5.38 2.93
CA TYR A 168 0.81 5.82 4.21
C TYR A 168 1.75 4.78 4.80
N ALA A 169 1.47 3.51 4.53
CA ALA A 169 2.37 2.40 4.75
C ALA A 169 2.60 1.63 3.43
N MET A 170 3.81 1.15 3.20
CA MET A 170 4.16 0.34 2.02
C MET A 170 5.24 -0.67 2.34
N THR A 171 5.44 -1.64 1.45
CA THR A 171 6.50 -2.63 1.69
C THR A 171 7.86 -2.02 1.44
N ILE A 172 8.88 -2.51 2.16
CA ILE A 172 10.28 -2.08 1.97
C ILE A 172 10.66 -2.18 0.48
N ASN A 173 10.30 -3.27 -0.18
CA ASN A 173 10.57 -3.48 -1.61
C ASN A 173 9.90 -2.41 -2.50
N LYS A 174 8.69 -1.95 -2.15
CA LYS A 174 7.97 -0.92 -2.91
C LYS A 174 8.51 0.49 -2.68
N SER A 175 9.21 0.72 -1.58
CA SER A 175 9.87 2.00 -1.29
C SER A 175 11.20 2.22 -2.03
N GLN A 176 11.70 1.20 -2.73
CA GLN A 176 12.98 1.28 -3.42
C GLN A 176 12.97 2.40 -4.48
N GLY A 177 13.98 3.26 -4.44
CA GLY A 177 14.08 4.43 -5.32
C GLY A 177 13.34 5.68 -4.82
N GLN A 178 12.58 5.59 -3.72
CA GLN A 178 11.90 6.73 -3.09
C GLN A 178 12.68 7.24 -1.87
N THR A 179 12.53 8.51 -1.55
CA THR A 179 13.14 9.14 -0.35
C THR A 179 12.07 9.88 0.41
N PHE A 180 12.10 9.75 1.73
CA PHE A 180 11.13 10.36 2.63
C PHE A 180 11.85 11.14 3.73
N ASP A 181 11.18 12.15 4.27
CA ASP A 181 11.71 12.97 5.35
C ASP A 181 11.49 12.31 6.71
N GLN A 182 10.37 11.60 6.91
CA GLN A 182 10.06 10.88 8.15
C GLN A 182 9.69 9.42 7.85
N VAL A 183 10.42 8.49 8.45
CA VAL A 183 10.30 7.06 8.13
C VAL A 183 10.06 6.25 9.40
N GLY A 184 8.93 5.56 9.45
CA GLY A 184 8.68 4.49 10.39
C GLY A 184 9.11 3.16 9.77
N ILE A 185 9.83 2.31 10.49
CA ILE A 185 10.17 0.96 10.03
C ILE A 185 9.60 -0.04 11.03
N TYR A 186 8.74 -0.93 10.55
CA TYR A 186 8.18 -2.03 11.31
C TYR A 186 8.90 -3.32 10.95
N PHE A 187 9.49 -3.98 11.95
CA PHE A 187 10.08 -5.31 11.84
C PHE A 187 9.25 -6.32 12.65
N ASP A 188 8.75 -7.35 11.96
CA ASP A 188 8.35 -8.61 12.59
C ASP A 188 9.50 -9.63 12.41
N GLU A 189 9.73 -10.47 13.40
CA GLU A 189 10.77 -11.50 13.34
C GLU A 189 10.36 -12.72 12.50
N PRO A 190 11.29 -13.42 11.83
CA PRO A 190 12.50 -12.95 11.16
C PRO A 190 12.25 -12.98 9.65
N VAL A 191 11.54 -11.98 9.11
CA VAL A 191 11.22 -11.94 7.66
C VAL A 191 11.96 -10.79 6.99
N LEU A 192 13.26 -10.71 7.23
CA LEU A 192 14.14 -9.86 6.44
C LEU A 192 14.86 -10.72 5.41
N SER A 193 14.47 -10.59 4.14
CA SER A 193 15.29 -11.10 3.06
C SER A 193 16.58 -10.28 2.94
N HIS A 194 17.60 -10.87 2.33
CA HIS A 194 18.91 -10.22 2.17
C HIS A 194 18.75 -8.85 1.51
N GLY A 195 19.26 -7.80 2.16
CA GLY A 195 19.22 -6.42 1.66
C GLY A 195 17.98 -5.59 2.03
N GLN A 196 16.91 -6.16 2.61
CA GLN A 196 15.74 -5.37 3.00
C GLN A 196 16.06 -4.32 4.07
N LEU A 197 16.89 -4.65 5.05
CA LEU A 197 17.34 -3.69 6.05
C LEU A 197 18.11 -2.52 5.41
N CYS A 198 19.00 -2.81 4.46
CA CYS A 198 19.76 -1.78 3.72
C CYS A 198 18.83 -0.89 2.88
N VAL A 199 17.84 -1.48 2.22
CA VAL A 199 16.84 -0.72 1.47
C VAL A 199 16.08 0.20 2.41
N ALA A 200 15.56 -0.32 3.54
CA ALA A 200 14.78 0.45 4.49
C ALA A 200 15.60 1.61 5.11
N LEU A 201 16.85 1.35 5.52
CA LEU A 201 17.73 2.35 6.12
C LEU A 201 18.22 3.41 5.13
N SER A 202 18.13 3.16 3.81
CA SER A 202 18.49 4.16 2.80
C SER A 202 17.32 5.05 2.38
N ARG A 203 16.13 4.92 2.99
CA ARG A 203 14.94 5.71 2.61
C ARG A 203 14.81 7.06 3.33
N TYR A 204 15.61 7.33 4.37
CA TYR A 204 15.59 8.60 5.11
C TYR A 204 16.83 9.44 4.81
N ARG A 205 16.70 10.78 4.86
CA ARG A 205 17.84 11.70 4.73
C ARG A 205 18.45 12.06 6.08
N ASN A 206 17.62 12.23 7.10
CA ASN A 206 18.04 12.64 8.44
C ASN A 206 17.85 11.49 9.45
N PRO A 207 18.91 11.00 10.10
CA PRO A 207 18.81 9.96 11.13
C PRO A 207 17.86 10.30 12.28
N ASN A 208 17.63 11.58 12.56
CA ASN A 208 16.70 11.99 13.64
C ASN A 208 15.23 11.77 13.28
N HIS A 209 14.91 11.50 12.02
CA HIS A 209 13.54 11.34 11.54
C HIS A 209 13.15 9.89 11.25
N ILE A 210 13.97 8.93 11.71
CA ILE A 210 13.64 7.51 11.68
C ILE A 210 13.05 7.03 13.01
N LYS A 211 12.03 6.18 12.95
CA LYS A 211 11.50 5.42 14.09
C LYS A 211 11.47 3.96 13.73
N ILE A 212 12.22 3.15 14.48
CA ILE A 212 12.26 1.69 14.27
C ILE A 212 11.43 1.03 15.36
N PHE A 213 10.52 0.16 14.95
CA PHE A 213 9.78 -0.70 15.83
C PHE A 213 10.14 -2.16 15.56
N THR A 214 10.52 -2.87 16.61
CA THR A 214 10.74 -4.32 16.60
C THR A 214 9.76 -4.98 17.56
N LYS A 215 9.11 -6.04 17.12
CA LYS A 215 8.37 -6.90 18.04
C LYS A 215 9.38 -7.73 18.82
N THR A 216 9.53 -7.48 20.11
CA THR A 216 10.40 -8.27 20.98
C THR A 216 9.78 -9.65 21.16
N SER A 217 10.44 -10.71 20.70
CA SER A 217 10.21 -12.07 21.19
C SER A 217 11.44 -12.51 21.99
N GLU A 218 11.24 -13.38 22.98
CA GLU A 218 12.30 -13.86 23.89
C GLU A 218 13.44 -14.62 23.18
N ALA A 219 13.35 -14.82 21.86
CA ALA A 219 14.34 -15.52 21.04
C ALA A 219 15.35 -14.58 20.33
N GLN A 220 15.44 -13.31 20.72
CA GLN A 220 16.40 -12.37 20.14
C GLN A 220 17.82 -12.56 20.71
N GLY A 221 18.64 -13.38 20.05
CA GLY A 221 20.09 -13.45 20.27
C GLY A 221 20.64 -14.84 20.59
N LYS A 222 20.44 -15.80 19.69
CA LYS A 222 21.34 -16.96 19.56
C LYS A 222 21.84 -17.07 18.13
#